data_AF-A0A936CLB3-F1
#
_entry.id   AF-A0A936CLB3-F1
#
_cell.length_a   1.000
_cell.length_b   1.000
_cell.length_c   1.000
_cell.angle_alpha   90.00
_cell.angle_beta   90.00
_cell.angle_gamma   90.00
#
_symmetry.space_group_name_H-M   'P 1'
#
loop_
_entity.id
_entity.type
_entity.pdbx_description
1 polymer ?
#
loop_
_entity_poly.entity_id
_entity_poly.type
_entity_poly.pdbx_seq_one_letter_code
_entity_poly.pdbx_strand_id
1 'polypeptide(L)'
;MWIDSALRESYDSTLTVTALLKKYKVKISSQLAYIIDAFTALNNQIEVQDRLWEQLHLAVRMEIDILHCRLNNIFPAREIFYHQNWLKKINTVEWIRKSIPPLKTPSTEMINAIDSSSKWKLLLLQRETDPVTYMNLASVKMVTLERGIRIALFTMCSNRQMPLESYVGYTLYKNEYPAAYGGAWIFGHHALIGLNIFEWCRGGESSLFFNELLRTYHQVFDIRHFEVEPYQYGLGNPEGIQSGAFWFYYRMGFRPVDKKLNKVAGSEFKKMTKNVHYRSSQAILKKFTASNMILQLTDTNPFTVNDAKSSMEQV
;
A
#
# COMPACT_ATOMS: atom_id res chain seq x y z
N MET A 1 -27.39 36.85 17.19
CA MET A 1 -26.09 36.47 16.61
C MET A 1 -26.21 36.65 15.10
N TRP A 2 -25.84 37.83 14.63
CA TRP A 2 -26.06 38.28 13.26
C TRP A 2 -24.89 37.80 12.41
N ILE A 3 -25.14 36.84 11.53
CA ILE A 3 -24.25 36.55 10.41
C ILE A 3 -24.33 37.77 9.49
N ASP A 4 -23.19 38.40 9.23
CA ASP A 4 -23.03 39.55 8.35
C ASP A 4 -23.81 39.36 7.04
N SER A 5 -24.54 40.38 6.59
CA SER A 5 -25.26 40.35 5.32
C SER A 5 -24.35 40.04 4.13
N ALA A 6 -23.05 40.34 4.22
CA ALA A 6 -22.05 39.98 3.21
C ALA A 6 -21.82 38.45 3.10
N LEU A 7 -22.02 37.69 4.18
CA LEU A 7 -21.92 36.22 4.19
C LEU A 7 -23.18 35.54 3.65
N ARG A 8 -24.32 36.24 3.59
CA ARG A 8 -25.57 35.72 2.99
C ARG A 8 -25.54 35.71 1.47
N GLU A 9 -24.80 36.62 0.83
CA GLU A 9 -24.60 36.61 -0.63
C GLU A 9 -23.57 35.56 -1.11
N SER A 10 -22.84 34.91 -0.19
CA SER A 10 -21.73 34.02 -0.55
C SER A 10 -22.09 32.53 -0.59
N TYR A 11 -23.29 32.13 -0.19
CA TYR A 11 -23.73 30.73 -0.22
C TYR A 11 -24.56 30.42 -1.47
N ASP A 12 -23.87 30.39 -2.61
CA ASP A 12 -24.41 29.80 -3.83
C ASP A 12 -23.94 28.36 -3.92
N SER A 13 -24.83 27.41 -3.61
CA SER A 13 -24.55 25.97 -3.68
C SER A 13 -24.29 25.46 -5.10
N THR A 14 -24.42 26.32 -6.12
CA THR A 14 -24.15 26.00 -7.54
C THR A 14 -22.78 26.49 -8.01
N LEU A 15 -22.05 27.22 -7.16
CA LEU A 15 -20.81 27.89 -7.53
C LEU A 15 -19.64 26.89 -7.54
N THR A 16 -19.22 26.50 -8.75
CA THR A 16 -18.06 25.62 -8.94
C THR A 16 -16.75 26.30 -8.55
N VAL A 17 -15.72 25.51 -8.22
CA VAL A 17 -14.36 26.03 -7.94
C VAL A 17 -13.86 26.90 -9.08
N THR A 18 -14.09 26.50 -10.33
CA THR A 18 -13.74 27.26 -11.53
C THR A 18 -14.46 28.62 -11.56
N ALA A 19 -15.75 28.67 -11.22
CA ALA A 19 -16.49 29.91 -11.13
C ALA A 19 -15.95 30.83 -10.02
N LEU A 20 -15.56 30.25 -8.88
CA LEU A 20 -14.97 30.98 -7.76
C LEU A 20 -13.60 31.57 -8.12
N LEU A 21 -12.71 30.79 -8.71
CA LEU A 21 -11.40 31.27 -9.18
C LEU A 21 -11.53 32.36 -10.24
N LYS A 22 -12.51 32.24 -11.15
CA LYS A 22 -12.82 33.28 -12.13
C LYS A 22 -13.36 34.55 -11.48
N LYS A 23 -14.26 34.43 -10.49
CA LYS A 23 -14.81 35.57 -9.72
C LYS A 23 -13.69 36.35 -9.02
N TYR A 24 -12.76 35.65 -8.38
CA TYR A 24 -11.60 36.25 -7.71
C TYR A 24 -10.45 36.62 -8.65
N LYS A 25 -10.62 36.45 -9.97
CA LYS A 25 -9.61 36.77 -11.00
C LYS A 25 -8.25 36.10 -10.74
N VAL A 26 -8.25 34.88 -10.20
CA VAL A 26 -7.03 34.11 -9.93
C VAL A 26 -6.42 33.64 -11.25
N LYS A 27 -5.18 34.05 -11.53
CA LYS A 27 -4.43 33.62 -12.72
C LYS A 27 -4.29 32.11 -12.75
N ILE A 28 -4.47 31.49 -13.92
CA ILE A 28 -4.39 30.03 -14.11
C ILE A 28 -3.10 29.44 -13.51
N SER A 29 -1.96 30.08 -13.73
CA SER A 29 -0.65 29.65 -13.20
C SER A 29 -0.54 29.68 -11.67
N SER A 30 -1.47 30.32 -10.98
CA SER A 30 -1.51 30.46 -9.52
C SER A 30 -2.73 29.80 -8.89
N GLN A 31 -3.63 29.19 -9.68
CA GLN A 31 -4.87 28.61 -9.16
C GLN A 31 -4.61 27.47 -8.18
N LEU A 32 -3.70 26.54 -8.51
CA LEU A 32 -3.38 25.43 -7.61
C LEU A 32 -2.78 25.94 -6.29
N ALA A 33 -1.81 26.86 -6.38
CA ALA A 33 -1.21 27.48 -5.19
C ALA A 33 -2.27 28.20 -4.34
N TYR A 34 -3.16 28.97 -4.98
CA TYR A 34 -4.26 29.66 -4.28
C TYR A 34 -5.19 28.69 -3.54
N ILE A 35 -5.54 27.55 -4.15
CA ILE A 35 -6.35 26.53 -3.49
C ILE A 35 -5.57 25.92 -2.32
N ILE A 36 -4.31 25.55 -2.52
CA ILE A 36 -3.47 24.97 -1.45
C ILE A 36 -3.34 25.94 -0.27
N ASP A 37 -3.13 27.23 -0.54
CA ASP A 37 -3.03 28.27 0.49
C ASP A 37 -4.36 28.42 1.24
N ALA A 38 -5.50 28.37 0.55
CA ALA A 38 -6.82 28.42 1.17
C ALA A 38 -7.06 27.21 2.10
N PHE A 39 -6.64 26.01 1.70
CA PHE A 39 -6.74 24.81 2.54
C PHE A 39 -5.77 24.85 3.72
N THR A 40 -4.56 25.37 3.50
CA THR A 40 -3.57 25.57 4.57
C THR A 40 -4.10 26.54 5.63
N ALA A 41 -4.88 27.55 5.23
CA ALA A 41 -5.52 28.49 6.15
C ALA A 41 -6.64 27.87 7.00
N LEU A 42 -7.27 26.76 6.59
CA LEU A 42 -8.28 26.00 7.35
C LEU A 42 -7.67 25.17 8.49
N ASN A 43 -6.57 25.64 9.07
CA ASN A 43 -5.67 24.93 9.97
C ASN A 43 -6.39 24.09 11.05
N ASN A 44 -5.85 22.90 11.35
CA ASN A 44 -6.30 21.98 12.41
C ASN A 44 -7.72 21.37 12.29
N GLN A 45 -8.39 21.47 11.14
CA GLN A 45 -9.63 20.73 10.85
C GLN A 45 -9.40 19.74 9.70
N ILE A 46 -8.66 18.68 9.97
CA ILE A 46 -8.14 17.82 8.91
C ILE A 46 -9.26 17.07 8.17
N GLU A 47 -10.30 16.67 8.90
CA GLU A 47 -11.48 16.01 8.35
C GLU A 47 -12.30 16.96 7.46
N VAL A 48 -12.30 18.26 7.80
CA VAL A 48 -12.96 19.30 6.99
C VAL A 48 -12.15 19.55 5.71
N GLN A 49 -10.81 19.62 5.83
CA GLN A 49 -9.93 19.75 4.67
C GLN A 49 -10.11 18.58 3.71
N ASP A 50 -10.07 17.34 4.18
CA ASP A 50 -10.24 16.18 3.31
C ASP A 50 -11.60 16.21 2.59
N ARG A 51 -12.68 16.45 3.33
CA ARG A 51 -14.03 16.51 2.77
C ARG A 51 -14.19 17.62 1.73
N LEU A 52 -13.66 18.81 2.00
CA LEU A 52 -13.72 19.91 1.05
C LEU A 52 -12.89 19.59 -0.19
N TRP A 53 -11.70 19.01 -0.03
CA TRP A 53 -10.79 18.66 -1.13
C TRP A 53 -11.43 17.65 -2.08
N GLU A 54 -12.03 16.60 -1.54
CA GLU A 54 -12.76 15.57 -2.30
C GLU A 54 -13.90 16.18 -3.13
N GLN A 55 -14.64 17.14 -2.56
CA GLN A 55 -15.76 17.81 -3.23
C GLN A 55 -15.32 18.71 -4.40
N LEU A 56 -14.06 19.17 -4.43
CA LEU A 56 -13.59 20.02 -5.52
C LEU A 56 -13.46 19.24 -6.83
N HIS A 57 -13.29 17.91 -6.77
CA HIS A 57 -13.02 17.05 -7.93
C HIS A 57 -11.94 17.64 -8.87
N LEU A 58 -10.87 18.19 -8.30
CA LEU A 58 -9.83 18.88 -9.07
C LEU A 58 -9.07 17.91 -9.97
N ALA A 59 -8.95 18.29 -11.24
CA ALA A 59 -8.01 17.68 -12.18
C ALA A 59 -6.80 18.61 -12.33
N VAL A 60 -5.62 18.12 -11.92
CA VAL A 60 -4.37 18.86 -12.05
C VAL A 60 -3.55 18.27 -13.20
N ARG A 61 -3.19 19.12 -14.17
CA ARG A 61 -2.18 18.78 -15.18
C ARG A 61 -0.81 19.22 -14.65
N MET A 62 0.12 18.28 -14.57
CA MET A 62 1.50 18.55 -14.22
C MET A 62 2.39 18.40 -15.45
N GLU A 63 3.27 19.37 -15.66
CA GLU A 63 4.35 19.29 -16.63
C GLU A 63 5.63 19.00 -15.86
N ILE A 64 6.20 17.82 -16.10
CA ILE A 64 7.31 17.28 -15.33
C ILE A 64 8.55 17.25 -16.22
N ASP A 65 9.63 17.85 -15.74
CA ASP A 65 10.93 17.81 -16.43
C ASP A 65 11.54 16.38 -16.40
N ILE A 66 12.42 16.09 -17.37
CA ILE A 66 13.08 14.80 -17.57
C ILE A 66 13.87 14.34 -16.34
N LEU A 67 14.32 15.27 -15.49
CA LEU A 67 14.99 14.98 -14.22
C LEU A 67 14.12 14.19 -13.24
N HIS A 68 12.79 14.31 -13.33
CA HIS A 68 11.84 13.58 -12.48
C HIS A 68 11.17 12.41 -13.23
N CYS A 69 11.79 11.91 -14.30
CA CYS A 69 11.27 10.75 -15.02
C CYS A 69 11.34 9.48 -14.17
N ARG A 70 10.60 8.44 -14.58
CA ARG A 70 10.53 7.16 -13.88
C ARG A 70 11.90 6.58 -13.51
N LEU A 71 12.92 6.81 -14.34
CA LEU A 71 14.27 6.24 -14.19
C LEU A 71 15.18 7.00 -13.22
N ASN A 72 14.94 8.29 -12.94
CA ASN A 72 15.89 9.12 -12.19
C ASN A 72 15.65 9.15 -10.67
N ASN A 73 14.61 8.45 -10.19
CA ASN A 73 14.30 8.29 -8.77
C ASN A 73 15.05 7.08 -8.15
N ILE A 74 16.38 7.09 -8.21
CA ILE A 74 17.26 6.03 -7.66
C ILE A 74 18.17 6.67 -6.61
N PHE A 75 18.44 5.96 -5.50
CA PHE A 75 19.54 6.36 -4.63
C PHE A 75 20.89 5.99 -5.26
N PRO A 76 21.98 6.70 -4.94
CA PRO A 76 23.31 6.26 -5.32
C PRO A 76 23.57 4.85 -4.77
N ALA A 77 23.63 3.85 -5.65
CA ALA A 77 23.88 2.48 -5.26
C ALA A 77 25.32 2.32 -4.79
N ARG A 78 25.50 1.79 -3.57
CA ARG A 78 26.83 1.47 -3.03
C ARG A 78 27.30 0.08 -3.46
N GLU A 79 26.38 -0.88 -3.49
CA GLU A 79 26.65 -2.25 -3.95
C GLU A 79 25.46 -2.73 -4.79
N ILE A 80 25.74 -3.14 -6.03
CA ILE A 80 24.72 -3.66 -6.94
C ILE A 80 24.76 -5.19 -6.84
N PHE A 81 23.60 -5.80 -6.56
CA PHE A 81 23.47 -7.25 -6.65
C PHE A 81 23.23 -7.66 -8.10
N TYR A 82 24.11 -8.51 -8.62
CA TYR A 82 23.99 -9.12 -9.94
C TYR A 82 23.46 -10.56 -9.82
N HIS A 83 22.37 -10.85 -10.51
CA HIS A 83 21.76 -12.18 -10.49
C HIS A 83 22.63 -13.21 -11.23
N GLN A 84 23.13 -14.20 -10.50
CA GLN A 84 23.75 -15.40 -11.08
C GLN A 84 22.74 -16.53 -11.29
N ASN A 85 21.65 -16.52 -10.53
CA ASN A 85 20.59 -17.51 -10.55
C ASN A 85 19.26 -16.90 -10.08
N TRP A 86 18.17 -17.65 -10.26
CA TRP A 86 16.82 -17.23 -9.89
C TRP A 86 16.29 -18.05 -8.72
N LEU A 87 15.81 -17.39 -7.65
CA LEU A 87 15.10 -18.06 -6.57
C LEU A 87 13.64 -18.32 -6.96
N LYS A 88 13.37 -19.49 -7.54
CA LYS A 88 12.04 -19.85 -8.06
C LYS A 88 11.09 -20.44 -7.01
N LYS A 89 11.62 -21.13 -6.01
CA LYS A 89 10.82 -21.81 -4.97
C LYS A 89 11.35 -21.39 -3.61
N ILE A 90 10.47 -20.79 -2.81
CA ILE A 90 10.74 -20.34 -1.45
C ILE A 90 9.70 -20.99 -0.56
N ASN A 91 10.14 -21.68 0.49
CA ASN A 91 9.23 -22.06 1.58
C ASN A 91 8.94 -20.81 2.39
N THR A 92 7.74 -20.25 2.23
CA THR A 92 7.37 -18.97 2.83
C THR A 92 7.43 -18.96 4.35
N VAL A 93 6.96 -20.01 5.01
CA VAL A 93 6.94 -20.06 6.49
C VAL A 93 8.37 -20.13 7.04
N GLU A 94 9.22 -20.97 6.45
CA GLU A 94 10.64 -21.03 6.83
C GLU A 94 11.38 -19.74 6.54
N TRP A 95 11.07 -19.07 5.43
CA TRP A 95 11.70 -17.80 5.06
C TRP A 95 11.36 -16.70 6.06
N ILE A 96 10.08 -16.55 6.38
CA ILE A 96 9.57 -15.54 7.32
C ILE A 96 10.22 -15.67 8.70
N ARG A 97 10.51 -16.90 9.14
CA ARG A 97 11.12 -17.17 10.46
C ARG A 97 12.62 -16.87 10.54
N LYS A 98 13.28 -16.59 9.41
CA LYS A 98 14.69 -16.18 9.42
C LYS A 98 14.82 -14.81 10.07
N SER A 99 15.85 -14.64 10.88
CA SER A 99 16.19 -13.33 11.45
C SER A 99 16.53 -12.35 10.32
N ILE A 100 16.15 -11.09 10.52
CA ILE A 100 16.60 -9.97 9.70
C ILE A 100 17.71 -9.22 10.41
N PRO A 101 18.58 -8.51 9.67
CA PRO A 101 19.47 -7.53 10.26
C PRO A 101 18.67 -6.46 11.03
N PRO A 102 19.27 -5.82 12.05
CA PRO A 102 18.58 -4.79 12.81
C PRO A 102 18.15 -3.63 11.92
N LEU A 103 16.95 -3.11 12.17
CA LEU A 103 16.48 -1.87 11.57
C LEU A 103 17.43 -0.72 11.91
N LYS A 104 17.76 0.08 10.91
CA LYS A 104 18.60 1.27 11.05
C LYS A 104 17.74 2.51 10.88
N THR A 105 18.03 3.55 11.66
CA THR A 105 17.58 4.92 11.36
C THR A 105 18.50 5.46 10.25
N PRO A 106 17.98 5.79 9.06
CA PRO A 106 18.81 6.37 8.01
C PRO A 106 19.25 7.81 8.35
N SER A 107 20.20 8.35 7.58
CA SER A 107 20.53 9.78 7.66
C SER A 107 19.35 10.64 7.18
N THR A 108 19.29 11.91 7.61
CA THR A 108 18.27 12.87 7.15
C THR A 108 18.21 12.97 5.62
N GLU A 109 19.37 12.96 4.95
CA GLU A 109 19.46 12.95 3.49
C GLU A 109 18.76 11.71 2.89
N MET A 110 19.02 10.52 3.44
CA MET A 110 18.39 9.29 2.98
C MET A 110 16.89 9.27 3.27
N ILE A 111 16.44 9.80 4.41
CA ILE A 111 15.02 9.94 4.75
C ILE A 111 14.31 10.82 3.73
N ASN A 112 14.88 11.99 3.41
CA ASN A 112 14.32 12.89 2.39
C ASN A 112 14.30 12.25 1.00
N ALA A 113 15.31 11.45 0.67
CA ALA A 113 15.36 10.70 -0.57
C ALA A 113 14.27 9.60 -0.61
N ILE A 114 14.04 8.89 0.49
CA ILE A 114 12.95 7.89 0.62
C ILE A 114 11.58 8.56 0.43
N ASP A 115 11.32 9.68 1.10
CA ASP A 115 10.08 10.43 0.96
C ASP A 115 9.85 10.87 -0.49
N SER A 116 10.86 11.55 -1.06
CA SER A 116 10.80 12.07 -2.42
C SER A 116 10.63 10.94 -3.45
N SER A 117 11.45 9.89 -3.39
CA SER A 117 11.38 8.77 -4.34
C SER A 117 10.06 8.01 -4.25
N SER A 118 9.50 7.84 -3.06
CA SER A 118 8.21 7.18 -2.85
C SER A 118 7.08 8.02 -3.45
N LYS A 119 7.00 9.31 -3.10
CA LYS A 119 5.97 10.22 -3.61
C LYS A 119 6.04 10.41 -5.12
N TRP A 120 7.22 10.70 -5.66
CA TRP A 120 7.39 10.86 -7.11
C TRP A 120 7.01 9.59 -7.87
N LYS A 121 7.39 8.41 -7.38
CA LYS A 121 7.07 7.17 -8.11
C LYS A 121 5.57 6.90 -8.16
N LEU A 122 4.86 7.14 -7.07
CA LEU A 122 3.40 6.98 -7.03
C LEU A 122 2.69 8.04 -7.88
N LEU A 123 3.12 9.31 -7.76
CA LEU A 123 2.59 10.42 -8.54
C LEU A 123 2.69 10.17 -10.05
N LEU A 124 3.85 9.71 -10.54
CA LEU A 124 4.09 9.40 -11.96
C LEU A 124 3.22 8.25 -12.49
N LEU A 125 2.66 7.44 -11.60
CA LEU A 125 1.75 6.34 -11.94
C LEU A 125 0.29 6.68 -11.64
N GLN A 126 0.01 7.92 -11.20
CA GLN A 126 -1.30 8.37 -10.74
C GLN A 126 -1.84 7.46 -9.62
N ARG A 127 -0.98 7.17 -8.65
CA ARG A 127 -1.30 6.35 -7.49
C ARG A 127 -0.97 7.12 -6.22
N GLU A 128 -1.56 6.67 -5.14
CA GLU A 128 -1.25 7.12 -3.80
C GLU A 128 -1.48 5.99 -2.80
N THR A 129 -0.85 6.12 -1.64
CA THR A 129 -1.16 5.33 -0.45
C THR A 129 -0.98 6.25 0.76
N ASP A 130 -1.90 6.24 1.72
CA ASP A 130 -1.85 7.13 2.88
C ASP A 130 -0.48 7.14 3.60
N PRO A 131 0.23 6.00 3.78
CA PRO A 131 1.53 6.01 4.44
C PRO A 131 2.62 6.78 3.69
N VAL A 132 2.52 6.87 2.36
CA VAL A 132 3.46 7.65 1.54
C VAL A 132 3.04 9.12 1.52
N THR A 133 1.74 9.40 1.39
CA THR A 133 1.20 10.76 1.38
C THR A 133 1.47 11.47 2.71
N TYR A 134 1.19 10.79 3.83
CA TYR A 134 1.26 11.32 5.19
C TYR A 134 2.45 10.78 5.98
N MET A 135 3.55 10.44 5.29
CA MET A 135 4.74 9.84 5.90
C MET A 135 5.26 10.69 7.07
N ASN A 136 5.37 10.09 8.26
CA ASN A 136 6.10 10.68 9.37
C ASN A 136 7.60 10.38 9.18
N LEU A 137 8.36 11.39 8.75
CA LEU A 137 9.80 11.26 8.47
C LEU A 137 10.61 10.77 9.69
N ALA A 138 10.18 11.09 10.91
CA ALA A 138 10.86 10.64 12.13
C ALA A 138 10.67 9.13 12.40
N SER A 139 9.65 8.51 11.78
CA SER A 139 9.36 7.08 11.92
C SER A 139 10.11 6.20 10.93
N VAL A 140 10.82 6.79 9.95
CA VAL A 140 11.47 6.04 8.88
C VAL A 140 12.57 5.14 9.46
N LYS A 141 12.41 3.84 9.23
CA LYS A 141 13.41 2.80 9.51
C LYS A 141 13.73 2.05 8.24
N MET A 142 14.93 1.51 8.15
CA MET A 142 15.35 0.77 6.97
C MET A 142 16.08 -0.52 7.35
N VAL A 143 15.81 -1.57 6.58
CA VAL A 143 16.55 -2.84 6.65
C VAL A 143 17.16 -3.14 5.28
N THR A 144 18.41 -3.61 5.30
CA THR A 144 19.09 -4.15 4.12
C THR A 144 19.05 -5.65 4.20
N LEU A 145 18.51 -6.28 3.16
CA LEU A 145 18.24 -7.70 3.05
C LEU A 145 19.09 -8.29 1.91
N GLU A 146 18.98 -9.59 1.71
CA GLU A 146 19.75 -10.32 0.71
C GLU A 146 19.37 -9.88 -0.71
N ARG A 147 20.27 -10.18 -1.65
CA ARG A 147 20.04 -9.99 -3.09
C ARG A 147 19.72 -8.55 -3.45
N GLY A 148 20.35 -7.57 -2.80
CA GLY A 148 20.18 -6.15 -3.11
C GLY A 148 18.78 -5.61 -2.81
N ILE A 149 18.05 -6.25 -1.89
CA ILE A 149 16.74 -5.79 -1.44
C ILE A 149 16.95 -4.88 -0.23
N ARG A 150 16.28 -3.73 -0.22
CA ARG A 150 16.15 -2.89 0.98
C ARG A 150 14.69 -2.53 1.17
N ILE A 151 14.25 -2.45 2.42
CA ILE A 151 12.88 -2.05 2.74
C ILE A 151 12.97 -0.87 3.70
N ALA A 152 12.37 0.25 3.29
CA ALA A 152 12.05 1.35 4.18
C ALA A 152 10.65 1.12 4.76
N LEU A 153 10.52 1.18 6.08
CA LEU A 153 9.27 1.16 6.82
C LEU A 153 9.01 2.54 7.40
N PHE A 154 7.76 2.97 7.41
CA PHE A 154 7.35 4.26 7.97
C PHE A 154 5.89 4.24 8.38
N THR A 155 5.55 5.04 9.39
CA THR A 155 4.18 5.29 9.84
C THR A 155 3.69 6.64 9.32
N MET A 156 2.39 6.90 9.47
CA MET A 156 1.82 8.22 9.17
C MET A 156 2.00 9.22 10.32
N CYS A 157 1.83 10.51 10.05
CA CYS A 157 1.67 11.54 11.07
C CYS A 157 0.52 11.19 12.04
N SER A 158 0.65 11.56 13.32
CA SER A 158 -0.29 11.15 14.39
C SER A 158 -1.75 11.54 14.12
N ASN A 159 -1.98 12.69 13.49
CA ASN A 159 -3.31 13.18 13.10
C ASN A 159 -3.92 12.46 11.88
N ARG A 160 -3.21 11.47 11.31
CA ARG A 160 -3.66 10.66 10.17
C ARG A 160 -3.76 9.17 10.51
N GLN A 161 -3.39 8.78 11.73
CA GLN A 161 -3.42 7.39 12.16
C GLN A 161 -4.83 7.00 12.64
N MET A 162 -5.21 5.75 12.39
CA MET A 162 -6.40 5.18 13.02
C MET A 162 -6.13 4.86 14.50
N PRO A 163 -7.13 4.99 15.38
CA PRO A 163 -6.92 4.87 16.82
C PRO A 163 -6.58 3.44 17.29
N LEU A 164 -7.06 2.42 16.57
CA LEU A 164 -6.87 1.01 16.94
C LEU A 164 -5.87 0.30 16.04
N GLU A 165 -5.87 0.63 14.75
CA GLU A 165 -5.11 -0.09 13.74
C GLU A 165 -3.99 0.78 13.18
N SER A 166 -2.76 0.28 13.22
CA SER A 166 -1.60 1.02 12.72
C SER A 166 -1.38 0.69 11.24
N TYR A 167 -1.61 1.66 10.35
CA TYR A 167 -1.26 1.50 8.94
C TYR A 167 0.22 1.85 8.74
N VAL A 168 1.06 0.82 8.69
CA VAL A 168 2.51 0.94 8.48
C VAL A 168 2.80 0.79 7.00
N GLY A 169 3.41 1.80 6.40
CA GLY A 169 3.82 1.82 5.01
C GLY A 169 5.19 1.20 4.77
N TYR A 170 5.43 0.86 3.51
CA TYR A 170 6.76 0.53 3.04
C TYR A 170 7.03 1.01 1.62
N THR A 171 8.32 1.23 1.36
CA THR A 171 8.88 1.23 0.01
C THR A 171 9.99 0.19 -0.04
N LEU A 172 9.87 -0.76 -0.98
CA LEU A 172 10.87 -1.81 -1.22
C LEU A 172 11.69 -1.42 -2.44
N TYR A 173 13.00 -1.50 -2.27
CA TYR A 173 14.01 -1.17 -3.27
C TYR A 173 14.74 -2.42 -3.71
N LYS A 174 15.05 -2.51 -5.00
CA LYS A 174 15.97 -3.48 -5.60
C LYS A 174 17.13 -2.71 -6.20
N ASN A 175 18.35 -2.92 -5.69
CA ASN A 175 19.54 -2.16 -6.07
C ASN A 175 19.27 -0.64 -6.04
N GLU A 176 18.72 -0.17 -4.91
CA GLU A 176 18.31 1.23 -4.69
C GLU A 176 17.21 1.79 -5.59
N TYR A 177 16.63 0.96 -6.47
CA TYR A 177 15.52 1.37 -7.32
C TYR A 177 14.18 0.92 -6.73
N PRO A 178 13.16 1.79 -6.61
CA PRO A 178 11.85 1.38 -6.10
C PRO A 178 11.26 0.24 -6.95
N ALA A 179 10.97 -0.87 -6.29
CA ALA A 179 10.52 -2.12 -6.88
C ALA A 179 9.11 -2.52 -6.40
N ALA A 180 8.75 -2.17 -5.17
CA ALA A 180 7.40 -2.34 -4.66
C ALA A 180 7.04 -1.28 -3.61
N TYR A 181 5.75 -1.10 -3.36
CA TYR A 181 5.21 -0.17 -2.36
C TYR A 181 3.90 -0.71 -1.79
N GLY A 182 3.48 -0.15 -0.65
CA GLY A 182 2.23 -0.50 -0.02
C GLY A 182 2.30 -0.28 1.48
N GLY A 183 1.59 -1.12 2.23
CA GLY A 183 1.62 -1.11 3.67
C GLY A 183 0.86 -2.31 4.23
N ALA A 184 0.90 -2.43 5.55
CA ALA A 184 0.03 -3.34 6.27
C ALA A 184 -0.72 -2.60 7.37
N TRP A 185 -2.00 -2.91 7.49
CA TRP A 185 -2.84 -2.51 8.61
C TRP A 185 -2.64 -3.50 9.74
N ILE A 186 -2.05 -3.04 10.84
CA ILE A 186 -1.61 -3.89 11.94
C ILE A 186 -2.52 -3.70 13.15
N PHE A 187 -3.03 -4.82 13.65
CA PHE A 187 -3.78 -4.89 14.90
C PHE A 187 -3.34 -6.11 15.71
N GLY A 188 -2.67 -5.88 16.85
CA GLY A 188 -2.06 -6.95 17.63
C GLY A 188 -1.05 -7.75 16.79
N HIS A 189 -1.23 -9.07 16.70
CA HIS A 189 -0.40 -9.97 15.90
C HIS A 189 -0.94 -10.23 14.49
N HIS A 190 -1.97 -9.52 14.07
CA HIS A 190 -2.59 -9.64 12.76
C HIS A 190 -2.22 -8.46 11.87
N ALA A 191 -1.98 -8.73 10.59
CA ALA A 191 -1.76 -7.71 9.59
C ALA A 191 -2.53 -7.99 8.31
N LEU A 192 -3.39 -7.06 7.90
CA LEU A 192 -3.92 -7.02 6.54
C LEU A 192 -2.86 -6.37 5.64
N ILE A 193 -2.27 -7.13 4.72
CA ILE A 193 -1.10 -6.70 3.94
C ILE A 193 -1.42 -6.47 2.48
N GLY A 194 -1.06 -5.27 2.00
CA GLY A 194 -1.09 -4.92 0.59
C GLY A 194 0.30 -5.05 -0.05
N LEU A 195 0.37 -5.62 -1.25
CA LEU A 195 1.59 -5.69 -2.04
C LEU A 195 1.35 -5.12 -3.44
N ASN A 196 2.05 -4.03 -3.76
CA ASN A 196 2.12 -3.54 -5.14
C ASN A 196 3.56 -3.62 -5.66
N ILE A 197 3.82 -4.57 -6.54
CA ILE A 197 5.08 -4.62 -7.30
C ILE A 197 4.91 -3.78 -8.56
N PHE A 198 5.85 -2.87 -8.81
CA PHE A 198 5.85 -2.06 -10.02
C PHE A 198 6.00 -2.94 -11.27
N GLU A 199 5.38 -2.53 -12.37
CA GLU A 199 5.29 -3.33 -13.60
C GLU A 199 6.66 -3.81 -14.10
N TRP A 200 7.65 -2.93 -14.12
CA TRP A 200 9.04 -3.22 -14.53
C TRP A 200 9.79 -4.20 -13.60
N CYS A 201 9.21 -4.52 -12.45
CA CYS A 201 9.75 -5.47 -11.47
C CYS A 201 8.91 -6.75 -11.35
N ARG A 202 7.86 -6.91 -12.17
CA ARG A 202 7.02 -8.13 -12.22
C ARG A 202 7.67 -9.23 -13.07
N GLY A 203 7.25 -10.47 -12.87
CA GLY A 203 7.78 -11.65 -13.58
C GLY A 203 9.17 -12.10 -13.13
N GLY A 204 9.85 -11.27 -12.34
CA GLY A 204 11.13 -11.47 -11.68
C GLY A 204 11.07 -12.37 -10.44
N GLU A 205 11.89 -12.03 -9.45
CA GLU A 205 11.83 -12.57 -8.09
C GLU A 205 10.68 -11.94 -7.27
N SER A 206 9.51 -11.75 -7.87
CA SER A 206 8.36 -11.11 -7.24
C SER A 206 7.91 -11.85 -5.96
N SER A 207 8.03 -13.17 -5.95
CA SER A 207 7.80 -13.98 -4.75
C SER A 207 8.81 -13.66 -3.65
N LEU A 208 10.09 -13.45 -3.98
CA LEU A 208 11.10 -13.07 -3.00
C LEU A 208 10.76 -11.71 -2.38
N PHE A 209 10.38 -10.71 -3.18
CA PHE A 209 9.98 -9.40 -2.65
C PHE A 209 8.86 -9.52 -1.62
N PHE A 210 7.86 -10.35 -1.90
CA PHE A 210 6.78 -10.55 -0.94
C PHE A 210 7.23 -11.35 0.30
N ASN A 211 8.03 -12.39 0.14
CA ASN A 211 8.57 -13.14 1.28
C ASN A 211 9.48 -12.26 2.18
N GLU A 212 10.27 -11.37 1.59
CA GLU A 212 11.08 -10.39 2.32
C GLU A 212 10.23 -9.38 3.08
N LEU A 213 9.14 -8.95 2.47
CA LEU A 213 8.16 -8.07 3.11
C LEU A 213 7.51 -8.77 4.31
N LEU A 214 6.96 -9.98 4.11
CA LEU A 214 6.34 -10.76 5.19
C LEU A 214 7.34 -11.04 6.32
N ARG A 215 8.59 -11.42 5.99
CA ARG A 215 9.67 -11.60 6.94
C ARG A 215 9.93 -10.34 7.75
N THR A 216 10.02 -9.20 7.07
CA THR A 216 10.28 -7.90 7.71
C THR A 216 9.15 -7.52 8.66
N TYR A 217 7.89 -7.60 8.23
CA TYR A 217 6.75 -7.29 9.09
C TYR A 217 6.64 -8.24 10.30
N HIS A 218 6.86 -9.54 10.08
CA HIS A 218 6.86 -10.53 11.16
C HIS A 218 7.93 -10.21 12.21
N GLN A 219 9.16 -9.96 11.79
CA GLN A 219 10.28 -9.73 12.71
C GLN A 219 10.20 -8.38 13.43
N VAL A 220 9.58 -7.36 12.81
CA VAL A 220 9.50 -6.00 13.37
C VAL A 220 8.28 -5.81 14.27
N PHE A 221 7.14 -6.41 13.91
CA PHE A 221 5.86 -6.18 14.61
C PHE A 221 5.27 -7.45 15.26
N ASP A 222 6.02 -8.55 15.29
CA ASP A 222 5.54 -9.86 15.79
C ASP A 222 4.21 -10.29 15.13
N ILE A 223 4.10 -10.09 13.82
CA ILE A 223 2.92 -10.52 13.06
C ILE A 223 2.92 -12.04 12.95
N ARG A 224 1.84 -12.67 13.38
CA ARG A 224 1.64 -14.13 13.34
C ARG A 224 0.59 -14.53 12.31
N HIS A 225 -0.20 -13.56 11.83
CA HIS A 225 -1.28 -13.77 10.88
C HIS A 225 -1.24 -12.68 9.81
N PHE A 226 -0.97 -13.08 8.58
CA PHE A 226 -1.03 -12.18 7.43
C PHE A 226 -2.31 -12.45 6.65
N GLU A 227 -3.07 -11.41 6.37
CA GLU A 227 -4.31 -11.48 5.61
C GLU A 227 -4.23 -10.64 4.35
N VAL A 228 -4.87 -11.09 3.28
CA VAL A 228 -4.88 -10.43 1.98
C VAL A 228 -6.33 -10.32 1.51
N GLU A 229 -6.73 -9.12 1.11
CA GLU A 229 -8.07 -8.85 0.63
C GLU A 229 -8.30 -9.34 -0.81
N PRO A 230 -9.55 -9.71 -1.16
CA PRO A 230 -9.94 -10.13 -2.50
C PRO A 230 -9.57 -9.20 -3.64
N TYR A 231 -9.51 -7.88 -3.39
CA TYR A 231 -9.10 -6.92 -4.40
C TYR A 231 -7.68 -7.21 -4.94
N GLN A 232 -6.78 -7.71 -4.07
CA GLN A 232 -5.41 -8.06 -4.41
C GLN A 232 -5.31 -9.24 -5.39
N TYR A 233 -6.37 -10.04 -5.54
CA TYR A 233 -6.38 -11.20 -6.43
C TYR A 233 -7.62 -11.36 -7.31
N GLY A 234 -8.50 -10.35 -7.38
CA GLY A 234 -9.50 -10.30 -8.44
C GLY A 234 -10.82 -9.54 -8.19
N LEU A 235 -11.19 -9.23 -6.93
CA LEU A 235 -12.46 -8.53 -6.68
C LEU A 235 -12.38 -7.10 -7.24
N GLY A 236 -13.20 -6.77 -8.24
CA GLY A 236 -13.12 -5.46 -8.91
C GLY A 236 -11.81 -5.22 -9.70
N ASN A 237 -10.95 -6.24 -9.81
CA ASN A 237 -9.64 -6.14 -10.44
C ASN A 237 -9.48 -7.24 -11.53
N PRO A 238 -9.81 -6.94 -12.80
CA PRO A 238 -9.69 -7.91 -13.89
C PRO A 238 -8.28 -8.45 -14.09
N GLU A 239 -7.24 -7.65 -13.84
CA GLU A 239 -5.83 -8.09 -13.95
C GLU A 239 -5.49 -9.17 -12.93
N GLY A 240 -6.03 -9.06 -11.71
CA GLY A 240 -5.87 -10.07 -10.66
C GLY A 240 -6.42 -11.44 -11.07
N ILE A 241 -7.58 -11.45 -11.73
CA ILE A 241 -8.19 -12.66 -12.30
C ILE A 241 -7.37 -13.19 -13.47
N GLN A 242 -6.97 -12.33 -14.41
CA GLN A 242 -6.23 -12.73 -15.61
C GLN A 242 -4.85 -13.31 -15.28
N SER A 243 -4.15 -12.73 -14.30
CA SER A 243 -2.84 -13.20 -13.83
C SER A 243 -2.90 -14.48 -12.98
N GLY A 244 -4.09 -14.86 -12.50
CA GLY A 244 -4.25 -15.96 -11.56
C GLY A 244 -3.61 -15.67 -10.21
N ALA A 245 -3.62 -14.41 -9.76
CA ALA A 245 -2.99 -13.94 -8.53
C ALA A 245 -3.42 -14.72 -7.28
N PHE A 246 -4.64 -15.26 -7.24
CA PHE A 246 -5.09 -16.16 -6.18
C PHE A 246 -4.09 -17.31 -5.93
N TRP A 247 -3.59 -17.91 -7.01
CA TRP A 247 -2.66 -19.03 -6.91
C TRP A 247 -1.24 -18.60 -6.52
N PHE A 248 -0.87 -17.33 -6.70
CA PHE A 248 0.38 -16.79 -6.17
C PHE A 248 0.37 -16.85 -4.63
N TYR A 249 -0.67 -16.28 -4.00
CA TYR A 249 -0.86 -16.35 -2.55
C TYR A 249 -1.02 -17.79 -2.06
N TYR A 250 -1.84 -18.59 -2.75
CA TYR A 250 -2.08 -19.99 -2.36
C TYR A 250 -0.79 -20.82 -2.33
N ARG A 251 0.10 -20.65 -3.31
CA ARG A 251 1.39 -21.35 -3.34
C ARG A 251 2.33 -20.93 -2.22
N MET A 252 2.17 -19.72 -1.68
CA MET A 252 2.92 -19.22 -0.51
C MET A 252 2.34 -19.66 0.84
N GLY A 253 1.28 -20.48 0.82
CA GLY A 253 0.68 -21.03 2.05
C GLY A 253 -0.57 -20.30 2.52
N PHE A 254 -0.95 -19.19 1.88
CA PHE A 254 -2.21 -18.52 2.20
C PHE A 254 -3.40 -19.40 1.83
N ARG A 255 -4.45 -19.38 2.64
CA ARG A 255 -5.69 -20.15 2.40
C ARG A 255 -6.91 -19.25 2.56
N PRO A 256 -8.01 -19.50 1.81
CA PRO A 256 -9.26 -18.81 2.06
C PRO A 256 -9.70 -18.99 3.51
N VAL A 257 -10.13 -17.90 4.14
CA VAL A 257 -10.72 -17.91 5.49
C VAL A 257 -12.03 -18.70 5.49
N ASP A 258 -12.86 -18.57 4.44
CA ASP A 258 -14.07 -19.37 4.28
C ASP A 258 -13.72 -20.86 4.06
N LYS A 259 -14.22 -21.71 4.97
CA LYS A 259 -13.94 -23.15 4.98
C LYS A 259 -14.44 -23.87 3.72
N LYS A 260 -15.54 -23.42 3.11
CA LYS A 260 -16.09 -24.05 1.90
C LYS A 260 -15.21 -23.70 0.70
N LEU A 261 -14.84 -22.45 0.53
CA LEU A 261 -13.95 -21.97 -0.53
C LEU A 261 -12.55 -22.57 -0.38
N ASN A 262 -12.04 -22.76 0.83
CA ASN A 262 -10.78 -23.44 1.08
C ASN A 262 -10.80 -24.90 0.56
N LYS A 263 -11.89 -25.65 0.82
CA LYS A 263 -12.06 -27.01 0.27
C LYS A 263 -12.11 -27.03 -1.26
N VAL A 264 -12.80 -26.05 -1.87
CA VAL A 264 -12.86 -25.90 -3.33
C VAL A 264 -11.47 -25.59 -3.90
N ALA A 265 -10.76 -24.64 -3.31
CA ALA A 265 -9.40 -24.28 -3.69
C ALA A 265 -8.44 -25.47 -3.57
N GLY A 266 -8.53 -26.26 -2.50
CA GLY A 266 -7.72 -27.48 -2.34
C GLY A 266 -7.99 -28.51 -3.43
N SER A 267 -9.25 -28.73 -3.79
CA SER A 267 -9.63 -29.66 -4.86
C SER A 267 -9.16 -29.18 -6.23
N GLU A 268 -9.28 -27.88 -6.48
CA GLU A 268 -8.83 -27.24 -7.70
C GLU A 268 -7.30 -27.27 -7.84
N PHE A 269 -6.57 -27.02 -6.75
CA PHE A 269 -5.12 -27.11 -6.71
C PHE A 269 -4.62 -28.53 -7.00
N LYS A 270 -5.32 -29.57 -6.52
CA LYS A 270 -5.01 -30.97 -6.86
C LYS A 270 -5.09 -31.25 -8.37
N LYS A 271 -6.00 -30.59 -9.10
CA LYS A 271 -6.06 -30.69 -10.57
C LYS A 271 -4.83 -30.04 -11.21
N MET A 272 -4.46 -28.85 -10.73
CA MET A 272 -3.25 -28.14 -11.19
C MET A 272 -1.97 -28.94 -10.95
N THR A 273 -1.85 -29.62 -9.81
CA THR A 273 -0.67 -30.45 -9.51
C THR A 273 -0.60 -31.71 -10.38
N LYS A 274 -1.75 -32.22 -10.83
CA LYS A 274 -1.83 -33.40 -11.71
C LYS A 274 -1.57 -33.07 -13.18
N ASN A 275 -1.90 -31.85 -13.61
CA ASN A 275 -1.74 -31.41 -14.99
C ASN A 275 -1.12 -30.00 -15.05
N VAL A 276 0.14 -29.92 -15.49
CA VAL A 276 0.90 -28.66 -15.62
C VAL A 276 0.27 -27.65 -16.60
N HIS A 277 -0.51 -28.12 -17.57
CA HIS A 277 -1.22 -27.29 -18.55
C HIS A 277 -2.58 -26.82 -18.04
N TYR A 278 -3.08 -27.39 -16.93
CA TYR A 278 -4.37 -26.98 -16.38
C TYR A 278 -4.32 -25.55 -15.84
N ARG A 279 -5.36 -24.78 -16.14
CA ARG A 279 -5.60 -23.43 -15.61
C ARG A 279 -7.03 -23.36 -15.11
N SER A 280 -7.23 -22.85 -13.90
CA SER A 280 -8.55 -22.55 -13.38
C SER A 280 -9.25 -21.53 -14.28
N SER A 281 -10.54 -21.73 -14.51
CA SER A 281 -11.32 -20.77 -15.29
C SER A 281 -11.47 -19.46 -14.51
N GLN A 282 -11.71 -18.36 -15.24
CA GLN A 282 -12.00 -17.07 -14.61
C GLN A 282 -13.21 -17.13 -13.67
N ALA A 283 -14.21 -17.97 -13.99
CA ALA A 283 -15.38 -18.16 -13.12
C ALA A 283 -15.00 -18.76 -11.76
N ILE A 284 -14.07 -19.73 -11.74
CA ILE A 284 -13.56 -20.30 -10.49
C ILE A 284 -12.74 -19.26 -9.71
N LEU A 285 -11.88 -18.51 -10.39
CA LEU A 285 -11.08 -17.47 -9.74
C LEU A 285 -11.96 -16.37 -9.13
N LYS A 286 -13.00 -15.92 -9.83
CA LYS A 286 -14.00 -14.97 -9.31
C LYS A 286 -14.74 -15.54 -8.10
N LYS A 287 -15.01 -16.85 -8.05
CA LYS A 287 -15.63 -17.47 -6.87
C LYS A 287 -14.73 -17.36 -5.63
N PHE A 288 -13.41 -17.45 -5.79
CA PHE A 288 -12.48 -17.32 -4.67
C PHE A 288 -12.41 -15.91 -4.09
N THR A 289 -12.84 -14.88 -4.83
CA THR A 289 -12.83 -13.49 -4.34
C THR A 289 -13.93 -13.19 -3.32
N ALA A 290 -14.74 -14.18 -2.93
CA ALA A 290 -15.77 -14.05 -1.89
C ALA A 290 -15.24 -14.31 -0.46
N SER A 291 -13.93 -14.49 -0.28
CA SER A 291 -13.28 -14.65 1.03
C SER A 291 -11.90 -14.09 0.96
N ASN A 292 -11.44 -13.44 2.02
CA ASN A 292 -10.04 -13.09 2.23
C ASN A 292 -9.16 -14.35 2.30
N MET A 293 -7.86 -14.18 2.12
CA MET A 293 -6.88 -15.25 2.29
C MET A 293 -5.95 -14.96 3.47
N ILE A 294 -5.70 -15.96 4.31
CA ILE A 294 -4.86 -15.85 5.49
C ILE A 294 -3.67 -16.82 5.44
N LEU A 295 -2.50 -16.34 5.85
CA LEU A 295 -1.32 -17.12 6.19
C LEU A 295 -1.15 -17.08 7.71
N GLN A 296 -1.22 -18.25 8.34
CA GLN A 296 -1.05 -18.41 9.79
C GLN A 296 0.34 -18.97 10.08
N LEU A 297 1.12 -18.30 10.94
CA LEU A 297 2.46 -18.74 11.34
C LEU A 297 2.46 -19.52 12.67
N THR A 298 1.35 -19.46 13.40
CA THR A 298 1.09 -20.16 14.67
C THR A 298 -0.33 -20.72 14.67
N ASP A 299 -0.61 -21.69 15.54
CA ASP A 299 -1.91 -22.38 15.62
C ASP A 299 -2.99 -21.59 16.38
N THR A 300 -2.67 -20.37 16.84
CA THR A 300 -3.64 -19.50 17.52
C THR A 300 -4.53 -18.79 16.51
N ASN A 301 -5.79 -18.51 16.83
CA ASN A 301 -6.64 -17.67 15.98
C ASN A 301 -6.25 -16.19 16.16
N PRO A 302 -6.25 -15.39 15.08
CA PRO A 302 -6.01 -13.95 15.20
C PRO A 302 -7.18 -13.28 15.92
N PHE A 303 -6.88 -12.30 16.78
CA PHE A 303 -7.85 -11.33 17.26
C PHE A 303 -7.84 -10.13 16.30
N THR A 304 -8.99 -9.80 15.72
CA THR A 304 -9.13 -8.78 14.67
C THR A 304 -9.87 -7.54 15.16
N VAL A 305 -9.83 -6.46 14.38
CA VAL A 305 -10.61 -5.24 14.66
C VAL A 305 -12.12 -5.54 14.71
N ASN A 306 -12.62 -6.47 13.89
CA ASN A 306 -14.03 -6.86 13.91
C ASN A 306 -14.42 -7.61 15.19
N ASP A 307 -13.51 -8.40 15.75
CA ASP A 307 -13.73 -9.06 17.05
C ASP A 307 -13.78 -8.02 18.17
N ALA A 308 -12.92 -7.00 18.11
CA ALA A 308 -12.95 -5.87 19.04
C ALA A 308 -14.28 -5.10 18.95
N LYS A 309 -14.73 -4.76 17.73
CA LYS A 309 -16.03 -4.09 17.51
C LYS A 309 -17.20 -4.91 18.06
N SER A 310 -17.25 -6.19 17.74
CA SER A 310 -18.31 -7.10 18.22
C SER A 310 -18.34 -7.23 19.74
N SER A 311 -17.18 -7.13 20.40
CA SER A 311 -17.08 -7.17 21.86
C SER A 311 -17.56 -5.87 22.52
N MET A 312 -17.42 -4.72 21.85
CA MET A 312 -17.90 -3.42 22.34
C MET A 312 -19.42 -3.27 22.19
N GLU A 313 -20.03 -3.89 21.18
CA GLU A 313 -21.50 -3.87 20.99
C GLU A 313 -22.25 -4.74 22.01
N GLN A 314 -21.54 -5.56 22.78
CA GLN A 314 -22.12 -6.44 23.81
C GLN A 314 -22.09 -5.85 25.23
N VAL A 315 -21.51 -4.65 25.40
CA VAL A 315 -21.41 -3.91 26.69
C VAL A 315 -22.38 -2.74 26.68
#